data_AF-A0AAU2WQX9-F1
#
_entry.id   AF-A0AAU2WQX9-F1
#
_cell.length_a   1.000
_cell.length_b   1.000
_cell.length_c   1.000
_cell.angle_alpha   90.00
_cell.angle_beta   90.00
_cell.angle_gamma   90.00
#
_symmetry.space_group_name_H-M   'P 1'
#
loop_
_entity.id
_entity.type
_entity.pdbx_description
1 polymer ?
#
loop_
_entity_poly.entity_id
_entity_poly.type
_entity_poly.pdbx_seq_one_letter_code
_entity_poly.pdbx_strand_id
1 'polypeptide(L)'
;MSSVRVYLPLTPATRLAARVVGHLQGRAVQYSRRTGGVSPYEVGEPKNLFAIRDHGRLLRSRFHTIIAQPGLQARKATDEQLRLLAGAEKFVRDTSTGDYTVYCSR
;
A
#
# COMPACT_ATOMS: atom_id res chain seq x y z
N MET A 1 -46.45 -16.85 -10.57
CA MET A 1 -45.28 -16.46 -11.37
C MET A 1 -44.06 -16.50 -10.47
N SER A 2 -43.17 -17.47 -10.67
CA SER A 2 -42.01 -17.71 -9.80
C SER A 2 -40.78 -17.00 -10.36
N SER A 3 -40.19 -16.07 -9.59
CA SER A 3 -38.96 -15.36 -9.95
C SER A 3 -37.75 -16.18 -9.52
N VAL A 4 -36.95 -16.66 -10.49
CA VAL A 4 -35.66 -17.33 -10.26
C VAL A 4 -34.57 -16.26 -10.20
N ARG A 5 -33.92 -16.11 -9.05
CA ARG A 5 -32.76 -15.22 -8.87
C ARG A 5 -31.51 -15.97 -9.31
N VAL A 6 -31.00 -15.64 -10.49
CA VAL A 6 -29.75 -16.19 -11.05
C VAL A 6 -28.57 -15.65 -10.24
N TYR A 7 -27.87 -16.52 -9.53
CA TYR A 7 -26.57 -16.20 -8.94
C TYR A 7 -25.51 -16.23 -10.04
N LEU A 8 -25.11 -15.06 -10.54
CA LEU A 8 -23.92 -14.97 -11.40
C LEU A 8 -22.66 -15.33 -10.58
N PRO A 9 -21.78 -16.22 -11.09
CA PRO A 9 -20.53 -16.51 -10.43
C PRO A 9 -19.65 -15.26 -10.38
N LEU A 10 -19.27 -14.83 -9.17
CA LEU A 10 -18.33 -13.72 -8.97
C LEU A 10 -17.01 -14.03 -9.68
N THR A 11 -16.58 -13.12 -10.55
CA THR A 11 -15.27 -13.14 -11.20
C THR A 11 -14.13 -13.09 -10.15
N PRO A 12 -12.90 -13.54 -10.49
CA PRO A 12 -11.77 -13.48 -9.55
C PRO A 12 -11.52 -12.07 -8.98
N ALA A 13 -11.70 -11.04 -9.80
CA ALA A 13 -11.58 -9.64 -9.38
C ALA A 13 -12.68 -9.22 -8.38
N THR A 14 -13.92 -9.67 -8.56
CA THR A 14 -15.02 -9.38 -7.61
C THR A 14 -14.89 -10.15 -6.30
N ARG A 15 -14.31 -11.36 -6.30
CA ARG A 15 -13.96 -12.07 -5.05
C ARG A 15 -12.90 -11.34 -4.23
N LEU A 16 -11.87 -10.82 -4.90
CA LEU A 16 -10.80 -10.08 -4.23
C LEU A 16 -11.32 -8.77 -3.65
N ALA A 17 -12.14 -8.05 -4.41
CA ALA A 17 -12.85 -6.85 -3.94
C ALA A 17 -13.73 -7.15 -2.72
N ALA A 18 -14.53 -8.23 -2.75
CA ALA A 18 -15.38 -8.62 -1.62
C ALA A 18 -14.56 -8.93 -0.35
N ARG A 19 -13.39 -9.57 -0.49
CA ARG A 19 -12.50 -9.87 0.64
C ARG A 19 -11.89 -8.61 1.23
N VAL A 20 -11.46 -7.67 0.40
CA VAL A 20 -10.92 -6.37 0.84
C VAL A 20 -11.99 -5.55 1.54
N VAL A 21 -13.20 -5.48 0.97
CA VAL A 21 -14.34 -4.76 1.57
C VAL A 21 -14.71 -5.36 2.93
N GLY A 22 -14.82 -6.69 3.03
CA GLY A 22 -15.10 -7.37 4.29
C GLY A 22 -14.02 -7.12 5.36
N HIS A 23 -12.75 -7.10 4.95
CA HIS A 23 -11.64 -6.79 5.87
C HIS A 23 -11.68 -5.34 6.36
N LEU A 24 -11.91 -4.37 5.46
CA LEU A 24 -12.05 -2.96 5.80
C LEU A 24 -13.22 -2.73 6.76
N GLN A 25 -14.36 -3.39 6.51
CA GLN A 25 -15.54 -3.33 7.38
C GLN A 25 -15.23 -3.89 8.78
N GLY A 26 -14.52 -5.02 8.87
CA GLY A 26 -14.09 -5.58 10.16
C GLY A 26 -13.21 -4.62 10.96
N ARG A 27 -12.25 -3.95 10.30
CA ARG A 27 -11.43 -2.92 10.92
C ARG A 27 -12.23 -1.70 11.36
N ALA A 28 -13.23 -1.30 10.55
CA ALA A 28 -14.05 -0.15 10.88
C ALA A 28 -14.91 -0.36 12.13
N VAL A 29 -15.48 -1.56 12.27
CA VAL A 29 -16.21 -1.96 13.48
C VAL A 29 -15.30 -1.93 14.71
N GLN A 30 -14.08 -2.45 14.59
CA GLN A 30 -13.12 -2.45 15.70
C GLN A 30 -12.70 -1.04 16.10
N TYR A 31 -12.47 -0.15 15.13
CA TYR A 31 -12.14 1.24 15.38
C TYR A 31 -13.30 1.98 16.07
N SER A 32 -14.51 1.86 15.53
CA SER A 32 -15.70 2.50 16.10
C SER A 32 -15.95 2.07 17.56
N ARG A 33 -15.73 0.79 17.90
CA ARG A 33 -15.80 0.29 19.28
C ARG A 33 -14.76 0.92 20.21
N ARG A 34 -13.55 1.20 19.72
CA ARG A 34 -12.46 1.80 20.51
C ARG A 34 -12.61 3.30 20.70
N THR A 35 -13.22 3.98 19.73
CA THR A 35 -13.28 5.44 19.66
C THR A 35 -14.69 5.97 19.99
N GLY A 36 -15.54 5.18 20.65
CA GLY A 36 -16.85 5.64 21.13
C GLY A 36 -17.87 5.93 20.02
N GLY A 37 -17.87 5.15 18.94
CA GLY A 37 -18.84 5.28 17.84
C GLY A 37 -18.34 6.11 16.65
N VAL A 38 -17.14 6.69 16.72
CA VAL A 38 -16.57 7.48 15.61
C VAL A 38 -16.28 6.59 14.40
N SER A 39 -16.78 7.01 13.23
CA SER A 39 -16.48 6.36 11.95
C SER A 39 -15.02 6.62 11.56
N PRO A 40 -14.26 5.59 11.15
CA PRO A 40 -12.90 5.76 10.63
C PRO A 40 -12.86 6.22 9.17
N TYR A 41 -14.01 6.25 8.50
CA TYR A 41 -14.12 6.75 7.14
C TYR A 41 -14.41 8.25 7.17
N GLU A 42 -13.71 9.00 6.33
CA GLU A 42 -14.02 10.40 6.08
C GLU A 42 -15.47 10.52 5.61
N VAL A 43 -16.26 11.34 6.31
CA VAL A 43 -17.60 11.72 5.86
C VAL A 43 -17.42 12.85 4.85
N GLY A 44 -17.65 12.57 3.58
CA GLY A 44 -17.50 13.55 2.52
C GLY A 44 -18.42 13.23 1.34
N GLU A 45 -18.88 14.29 0.67
CA GLU A 45 -19.64 14.16 -0.57
C GLU A 45 -18.77 13.52 -1.66
N PRO A 46 -19.34 12.77 -2.63
CA PRO A 46 -18.58 12.20 -3.74
C PRO A 46 -17.64 13.21 -4.43
N LYS A 47 -18.05 14.49 -4.50
CA LYS A 47 -17.25 15.59 -5.03
C LYS A 47 -15.91 15.79 -4.28
N ASN A 48 -15.89 15.60 -2.96
CA ASN A 48 -14.68 15.71 -2.15
C ASN A 48 -13.71 14.58 -2.45
N LEU A 49 -14.22 13.36 -2.67
CA LEU A 49 -13.40 12.22 -3.08
C LEU A 49 -12.81 12.41 -4.48
N PHE A 50 -13.58 12.97 -5.42
CA PHE A 50 -13.07 13.33 -6.74
C PHE A 50 -12.02 14.43 -6.65
N ALA A 51 -12.22 15.45 -5.82
CA ALA A 51 -11.22 16.48 -5.57
C ALA A 51 -9.93 15.88 -4.99
N ILE A 52 -10.00 15.02 -3.96
CA ILE A 52 -8.82 14.35 -3.40
C ILE A 52 -8.12 13.49 -4.45
N ARG A 53 -8.87 12.77 -5.30
CA ARG A 53 -8.30 11.99 -6.41
C ARG A 53 -7.59 12.90 -7.43
N ASP A 54 -8.19 14.03 -7.78
CA ASP A 54 -7.64 14.98 -8.76
C ASP A 54 -6.40 15.67 -8.21
N HIS A 55 -6.42 16.11 -6.95
CA HIS A 55 -5.25 16.61 -6.24
C HIS A 55 -4.17 15.53 -6.07
N GLY A 56 -4.56 14.29 -5.78
CA GLY A 56 -3.65 13.16 -5.63
C GLY A 56 -2.87 12.84 -6.91
N ARG A 57 -3.44 13.08 -8.10
CA ARG A 57 -2.72 12.95 -9.38
C ARG A 57 -1.61 13.98 -9.54
N LEU A 58 -1.69 15.11 -8.85
CA LEU A 58 -0.67 16.16 -8.84
C LEU A 58 0.44 15.87 -7.81
N LEU A 59 0.16 15.00 -6.82
CA LEU A 59 1.14 14.60 -5.82
C LEU A 59 2.00 13.45 -6.36
N ARG A 60 3.30 13.68 -6.52
CA ARG A 60 4.25 12.59 -6.74
C ARG A 60 4.44 11.83 -5.42
N SER A 61 3.91 10.61 -5.34
CA SER A 61 4.23 9.70 -4.24
C SER A 61 5.74 9.48 -4.17
N ARG A 62 6.35 9.84 -3.04
CA ARG A 62 7.76 9.53 -2.76
C ARG A 62 7.82 8.29 -1.90
N PHE A 63 8.29 7.19 -2.47
CA PHE A 63 8.51 5.95 -1.73
C PHE A 63 9.91 5.97 -1.12
N HIS A 64 10.00 5.95 0.21
CA HIS A 64 11.24 5.69 0.93
C HIS A 64 11.22 4.25 1.42
N THR A 65 12.11 3.41 0.89
CA THR A 65 12.17 1.99 1.24
C THR A 65 13.28 1.74 2.27
N ILE A 66 13.02 0.90 3.26
CA ILE A 66 14.05 0.51 4.25
C ILE A 66 14.36 -0.97 4.05
N ILE A 67 15.64 -1.27 3.82
CA ILE A 67 16.14 -2.65 3.67
C ILE A 67 16.94 -2.99 4.94
N ALA A 68 16.44 -3.92 5.75
CA ALA A 68 17.20 -4.44 6.89
C ALA A 68 18.05 -5.65 6.45
N GLN A 69 19.37 -5.52 6.51
CA GLN A 69 20.36 -6.53 6.09
C GLN A 69 21.28 -6.90 7.28
N PRO A 70 20.81 -7.73 8.22
CA PRO A 70 21.58 -8.10 9.42
C PRO A 70 22.86 -8.90 9.13
N GLY A 71 23.00 -9.50 7.94
CA GLY A 71 24.20 -10.22 7.50
C GLY A 71 25.25 -9.39 6.75
N LEU A 72 24.91 -8.16 6.37
CA LEU A 72 25.83 -7.25 5.67
C LEU A 72 26.48 -6.33 6.70
N GLN A 73 27.81 -6.34 6.79
CA GLN A 73 28.55 -5.36 7.60
C GLN A 73 29.01 -4.22 6.70
N ALA A 74 28.65 -2.97 7.02
CA ALA A 74 28.98 -1.81 6.19
C ALA A 74 30.49 -1.69 5.93
N ARG A 75 31.32 -2.02 6.93
CA ARG A 75 32.79 -1.97 6.85
C ARG A 75 33.43 -3.13 6.06
N LYS A 76 32.69 -4.21 5.84
CA LYS A 76 33.17 -5.41 5.14
C LYS A 76 32.40 -5.70 3.85
N ALA A 77 31.51 -4.80 3.45
CA ALA A 77 30.76 -4.94 2.21
C ALA A 77 31.75 -4.99 1.05
N THR A 78 31.63 -6.01 0.21
CA THR A 78 32.47 -6.13 -0.99
C THR A 78 32.02 -5.12 -2.04
N ASP A 79 32.92 -4.73 -2.95
CA ASP A 79 32.57 -3.82 -4.04
C ASP A 79 31.46 -4.37 -4.94
N GLU A 80 31.35 -5.69 -5.04
CA GLU A 80 30.26 -6.36 -5.77
C GLU A 80 28.92 -6.15 -5.07
N GLN A 81 28.86 -6.32 -3.75
CA GLN A 81 27.66 -6.06 -2.94
C GLN A 81 27.25 -4.59 -3.02
N LEU A 82 28.21 -3.67 -2.93
CA LEU A 82 27.95 -2.23 -3.05
C LEU A 82 27.44 -1.86 -4.45
N ARG A 83 27.99 -2.46 -5.52
CA ARG A 83 27.50 -2.27 -6.90
C ARG A 83 26.08 -2.79 -7.08
N LEU A 84 25.74 -3.93 -6.49
CA LEU A 84 24.39 -4.48 -6.51
C LEU A 84 23.38 -3.54 -5.85
N LEU A 85 23.73 -3.00 -4.67
CA LEU A 85 22.90 -2.02 -3.98
C LEU A 85 22.77 -0.74 -4.83
N ALA A 86 23.86 -0.14 -5.31
CA ALA A 86 23.80 1.05 -6.16
C ALA A 86 22.94 0.84 -7.42
N GLY A 87 23.00 -0.35 -8.04
CA GLY A 87 22.14 -0.72 -9.17
C GLY A 87 20.65 -0.77 -8.78
N ALA A 88 20.33 -1.35 -7.63
CA ALA A 88 18.98 -1.34 -7.10
C ALA A 88 18.48 0.08 -6.78
N GLU A 89 19.35 0.97 -6.29
CA GLU A 89 18.98 2.36 -5.97
C GLU A 89 18.60 3.11 -7.25
N LYS A 90 19.42 2.96 -8.30
CA LYS A 90 19.13 3.51 -9.62
C LYS A 90 17.78 3.01 -10.15
N PHE A 91 17.53 1.71 -10.07
CA PHE A 91 16.25 1.13 -10.51
C PHE A 91 15.05 1.71 -9.75
N VAL A 92 15.13 1.82 -8.42
CA VAL A 92 14.06 2.38 -7.58
C VAL A 92 13.81 3.85 -7.91
N ARG A 93 14.89 4.62 -8.09
CA ARG A 93 14.82 6.03 -8.48
C ARG A 93 14.19 6.23 -9.85
N ASP A 94 14.61 5.44 -10.85
CA ASP A 94 14.10 5.53 -12.23
C ASP A 94 12.63 5.10 -12.31
N THR A 95 12.23 4.09 -11.53
CA THR A 95 10.88 3.50 -11.62
C THR A 95 9.85 4.25 -10.77
N SER A 96 10.23 4.73 -9.59
CA SER A 96 9.28 5.26 -8.61
C SER A 96 9.60 6.69 -8.15
N THR A 97 10.69 7.30 -8.62
CA THR A 97 11.25 8.54 -8.02
C THR A 97 11.52 8.40 -6.52
N GLY A 98 11.59 7.16 -6.03
CA GLY A 98 11.85 6.81 -4.65
C GLY A 98 13.34 6.64 -4.37
N ASP A 99 13.63 6.39 -3.12
CA ASP A 99 14.96 6.07 -2.61
C ASP A 99 14.87 4.94 -1.58
N TYR A 100 16.02 4.45 -1.13
CA TYR A 100 16.04 3.50 -0.03
C TYR A 100 17.26 3.69 0.87
N THR A 101 17.12 3.21 2.11
CA THR A 101 18.22 3.11 3.07
C THR A 101 18.44 1.64 3.43
N VAL A 102 19.70 1.18 3.41
CA VAL A 102 20.06 -0.16 3.91
C VAL A 102 20.62 -0.04 5.32
N TYR A 103 19.96 -0.70 6.27
CA TYR A 103 20.50 -0.90 7.61
C TYR A 103 21.29 -2.21 7.63
N CYS A 104 22.59 -2.08 7.83
CA CYS A 104 23.52 -3.18 7.93
C CYS A 104 23.92 -3.42 9.39
N SER A 105 24.46 -4.61 9.68
CA SER A 105 25.15 -4.84 10.95
C SER A 105 26.38 -3.93 11.07
N ARG A 106 26.74 -3.59 12.31
CA ARG A 106 27.95 -2.81 12.63
C ARG A 106 29.21 -3.52 12.17
#